data_AF-A0A954V3A1-F1
#
_entry.id   AF-A0A954V3A1-F1
#
_cell.length_a   1.000
_cell.length_b   1.000
_cell.length_c   1.000
_cell.angle_alpha   90.00
_cell.angle_beta   90.00
_cell.angle_gamma   90.00
#
_symmetry.space_group_name_H-M   'P 1'
#
loop_
_entity.id
_entity.type
_entity.pdbx_description
1 polymer ?
#
loop_
_entity_poly.entity_id
_entity_poly.type
_entity_poly.pdbx_seq_one_letter_code
_entity_poly.pdbx_strand_id
1 'polypeptide(L)'
;MSASTRRSFFKSAVATGAVLSLPALQYSRVYGANSRLGIASVGTGGKGWSDLLGVAASPQVQVIGLCNIDSSAEHLGQAAEKYPAARQYADWRKLLDESKDIQGVLVSTPDFMHAPISLAAMQLGKHVFCQKPLTHTVYEARQMQVAAQKSKAITQMCNQIQSHTAYRTAVNVVHAGLLGKVKEVFSWQGGETRWPRNLPRPTGGDAVPAQVRWDLWQGVAPQRAYKVSLYHPFNWRGWQAYGTGQLGDFGCHILDPVFKSLKLTAPNKLTVDAPPLYAESWTDRSTVHYEFPGTEYTSGPSLRLTWIDAVGARPPRESLGDIPAEYELPAAGSVLVGEKGSMVIPHVAMPKLFPEERFPASELPVIEGVDHYTQWADACRGVGETTSNFDYAAPLTETVLLGTIGIRFPGQELLWDAQGLNITNHPQAQDWTTKRYRPGWEPAWS
;
A
#
# COMPACT_ATOMS: atom_id res chain seq x y z
N MET A 1 -71.38 15.38 9.07
CA MET A 1 -70.26 15.81 8.21
C MET A 1 -69.18 16.43 9.09
N SER A 2 -68.00 15.80 9.04
CA SER A 2 -66.66 16.26 9.44
C SER A 2 -66.52 17.22 10.63
N ALA A 3 -66.04 16.68 11.75
CA ALA A 3 -65.50 17.43 12.88
C ALA A 3 -64.08 17.92 12.55
N SER A 4 -63.90 19.24 12.54
CA SER A 4 -62.61 19.88 12.76
C SER A 4 -62.32 19.90 14.25
N THR A 5 -61.13 19.46 14.66
CA THR A 5 -60.23 20.22 15.54
C THR A 5 -58.98 19.40 15.88
N ARG A 6 -57.78 19.97 15.66
CA ARG A 6 -56.81 20.33 16.72
C ARG A 6 -55.44 20.74 16.14
N ARG A 7 -55.11 22.01 16.40
CA ARG A 7 -53.80 22.57 16.83
C ARG A 7 -52.51 22.15 16.12
N SER A 8 -52.02 23.10 15.32
CA SER A 8 -50.65 23.63 15.25
C SER A 8 -49.55 22.98 16.11
N PHE A 9 -48.43 22.63 15.47
CA PHE A 9 -47.11 23.17 15.84
C PHE A 9 -46.10 23.00 14.70
N PHE A 10 -45.49 24.11 14.27
CA PHE A 10 -44.35 24.15 13.35
C PHE A 10 -43.09 23.60 14.04
N LYS A 11 -42.36 22.68 13.40
CA LYS A 11 -40.89 22.58 13.52
C LYS A 11 -40.27 22.05 12.22
N SER A 12 -39.29 22.81 11.76
CA SER A 12 -38.46 22.66 10.58
C SER A 12 -37.89 21.24 10.39
N ALA A 13 -38.09 20.66 9.20
CA ALA A 13 -37.37 19.47 8.77
C ALA A 13 -36.04 19.89 8.13
N VAL A 14 -34.96 19.47 8.79
CA VAL A 14 -33.59 19.47 8.30
C VAL A 14 -33.51 18.62 7.03
N ALA A 15 -32.90 19.15 5.98
CA ALA A 15 -32.61 18.44 4.75
C ALA A 15 -31.57 17.34 5.01
N THR A 16 -32.03 16.11 5.23
CA THR A 16 -31.19 14.91 5.15
C THR A 16 -30.95 14.63 3.67
N GLY A 17 -29.72 14.90 3.22
CA GLY A 17 -29.26 14.53 1.89
C GLY A 17 -29.35 13.01 1.70
N ALA A 18 -30.30 12.57 0.88
CA ALA A 18 -30.36 11.21 0.41
C ALA A 18 -29.10 10.92 -0.42
N VAL A 19 -28.29 9.95 0.04
CA VAL A 19 -27.31 9.29 -0.81
C VAL A 19 -28.10 8.62 -1.93
N LEU A 20 -28.09 9.22 -3.12
CA LEU A 20 -28.64 8.62 -4.32
C LEU A 20 -27.81 7.36 -4.62
N SER A 21 -28.35 6.21 -4.26
CA SER A 21 -27.94 4.93 -4.80
C SER A 21 -28.18 4.96 -6.32
N LEU A 22 -27.12 5.17 -7.10
CA LEU A 22 -27.18 5.09 -8.55
C LEU A 22 -27.49 3.63 -8.95
N PRO A 23 -28.54 3.38 -9.76
CA PRO A 23 -28.87 2.03 -10.19
C PRO A 23 -27.86 1.52 -11.22
N ALA A 24 -27.71 0.19 -11.30
CA ALA A 24 -26.85 -0.58 -12.22
C ALA A 24 -26.99 -0.27 -13.73
N LEU A 25 -27.84 0.70 -14.11
CA LEU A 25 -28.09 1.17 -15.48
C LEU A 25 -26.94 1.96 -16.09
N GLN A 26 -25.88 2.33 -15.35
CA GLN A 26 -24.68 2.93 -15.97
C GLN A 26 -23.79 1.90 -16.70
N TYR A 27 -23.92 0.60 -16.41
CA TYR A 27 -23.12 -0.44 -17.08
C TYR A 27 -23.63 -0.81 -18.49
N SER A 28 -24.75 -0.25 -18.96
CA SER A 28 -25.29 -0.57 -20.30
C SER A 28 -24.67 0.25 -21.44
N ARG A 29 -23.72 1.14 -21.16
CA ARG A 29 -22.99 1.87 -22.20
C ARG A 29 -21.68 1.18 -22.50
N VAL A 30 -21.68 0.33 -23.54
CA VAL A 30 -20.43 -0.14 -24.15
C VAL A 30 -19.75 1.09 -24.78
N TYR A 31 -18.71 1.59 -24.14
CA TYR A 31 -17.89 2.68 -24.67
C TYR A 31 -17.19 2.18 -25.95
N GLY A 32 -17.36 2.91 -27.05
CA GLY A 32 -16.54 2.76 -28.25
C GLY A 32 -15.07 3.05 -27.93
N ALA A 33 -14.13 2.56 -28.74
CA ALA A 33 -12.69 2.64 -28.47
C ALA A 33 -12.23 4.06 -28.08
N ASN A 34 -12.70 5.10 -28.78
CA ASN A 34 -12.35 6.51 -28.51
C ASN A 34 -12.95 7.10 -27.21
N SER A 35 -13.75 6.32 -26.49
CA SER A 35 -14.39 6.74 -25.23
C SER A 35 -13.94 5.93 -24.01
N ARG A 36 -13.04 4.95 -24.20
CA ARG A 36 -12.42 4.17 -23.13
C ARG A 36 -11.25 4.94 -22.50
N LEU A 37 -10.95 4.62 -21.23
CA LEU A 37 -9.76 5.06 -20.52
C LEU A 37 -8.52 4.39 -21.13
N GLY A 38 -7.71 5.18 -21.83
CA GLY A 38 -6.42 4.76 -22.34
C GLY A 38 -5.40 4.62 -21.22
N ILE A 39 -4.88 3.41 -21.02
CA ILE A 39 -3.88 3.14 -19.97
C ILE A 39 -2.55 2.65 -20.54
N ALA A 40 -1.49 2.84 -19.77
CA ALA A 40 -0.25 2.12 -19.94
C ALA A 40 0.19 1.39 -18.68
N SER A 41 0.92 0.29 -18.86
CA SER A 41 1.53 -0.47 -17.76
C SER A 41 3.05 -0.37 -17.80
N VAL A 42 3.65 0.09 -16.70
CA VAL A 42 5.09 0.16 -16.49
C VAL A 42 5.47 -0.91 -15.47
N GLY A 43 6.11 -1.97 -15.97
CA GLY A 43 6.27 -3.24 -15.27
C GLY A 43 5.10 -4.18 -15.61
N THR A 44 5.36 -5.18 -16.45
CA THR A 44 4.34 -6.10 -17.00
C THR A 44 4.54 -7.56 -16.59
N GLY A 45 5.59 -7.87 -15.82
CA GLY A 45 5.85 -9.22 -15.29
C GLY A 45 5.31 -9.39 -13.87
N GLY A 46 5.15 -10.63 -13.42
CA GLY A 46 4.77 -10.95 -12.03
C GLY A 46 3.52 -10.21 -11.55
N LYS A 47 3.66 -9.30 -10.57
CA LYS A 47 2.53 -8.49 -10.08
C LYS A 47 2.04 -7.46 -11.10
N GLY A 48 2.93 -6.86 -11.89
CA GLY A 48 2.53 -5.98 -12.98
C GLY A 48 1.64 -6.65 -14.03
N TRP A 49 1.82 -7.95 -14.26
CA TRP A 49 0.90 -8.74 -15.07
C TRP A 49 -0.49 -8.86 -14.43
N SER A 50 -0.54 -9.15 -13.13
CA SER A 50 -1.80 -9.26 -12.38
C SER A 50 -2.55 -7.93 -12.36
N ASP A 51 -1.84 -6.82 -12.13
CA ASP A 51 -2.41 -5.48 -12.09
C ASP A 51 -2.95 -5.05 -13.45
N LEU A 52 -2.18 -5.30 -14.52
CA LEU A 52 -2.62 -5.05 -15.89
C LEU A 52 -3.89 -5.82 -16.24
N LEU A 53 -3.93 -7.12 -15.93
CA LEU A 53 -5.12 -7.94 -16.17
C LEU A 53 -6.32 -7.47 -15.35
N GLY A 54 -6.12 -7.16 -14.07
CA GLY A 54 -7.19 -6.71 -13.18
C GLY A 54 -7.82 -5.41 -13.66
N VAL A 55 -7.00 -4.40 -13.99
CA VAL A 55 -7.53 -3.10 -14.46
C VAL A 55 -8.15 -3.21 -15.85
N ALA A 56 -7.50 -3.95 -16.76
CA ALA A 56 -7.99 -4.15 -18.12
C ALA A 56 -9.24 -5.05 -18.21
N ALA A 57 -9.63 -5.72 -17.11
CA ALA A 57 -10.91 -6.42 -17.03
C ALA A 57 -12.10 -5.46 -17.07
N SER A 58 -11.92 -4.17 -16.73
CA SER A 58 -12.97 -3.17 -16.89
C SER A 58 -13.24 -2.94 -18.39
N PRO A 59 -14.50 -3.01 -18.84
CA PRO A 59 -14.86 -2.73 -20.24
C PRO A 59 -14.61 -1.27 -20.63
N GLN A 60 -14.36 -0.41 -19.64
CA GLN A 60 -14.04 1.01 -19.82
C GLN A 60 -12.56 1.23 -20.16
N VAL A 61 -11.71 0.20 -20.14
CA VAL A 61 -10.26 0.35 -20.30
C VAL A 61 -9.80 -0.08 -21.70
N GLN A 62 -8.80 0.63 -22.21
CA GLN A 62 -8.02 0.22 -23.38
C GLN A 62 -6.52 0.28 -23.03
N VAL A 63 -5.81 -0.82 -23.27
CA VAL A 63 -4.35 -0.87 -23.10
C VAL A 63 -3.69 -0.26 -24.34
N ILE A 64 -2.99 0.85 -24.14
CA ILE A 64 -2.37 1.66 -25.21
C ILE A 64 -0.84 1.53 -25.18
N GLY A 65 -0.25 1.34 -24.00
CA GLY A 65 1.20 1.26 -23.83
C GLY A 65 1.64 0.16 -22.87
N LEU A 66 2.74 -0.50 -23.21
CA LEU A 66 3.41 -1.49 -22.36
C LEU A 66 4.87 -1.06 -22.23
N CYS A 67 5.37 -1.00 -21.00
CA CYS A 67 6.76 -0.66 -20.72
C CYS A 67 7.40 -1.69 -19.80
N ASN A 68 8.48 -2.32 -20.27
CA ASN A 68 9.28 -3.21 -19.45
C ASN A 68 10.74 -3.23 -19.90
N ILE A 69 11.66 -3.20 -18.94
CA ILE A 69 13.11 -3.23 -19.22
C ILE A 69 13.58 -4.62 -19.67
N ASP A 70 12.79 -5.67 -19.42
CA ASP A 70 13.06 -7.05 -19.79
C ASP A 70 12.07 -7.49 -20.87
N SER A 71 12.57 -7.73 -22.08
CA SER A 71 11.75 -8.14 -23.22
C SER A 71 11.53 -9.65 -23.33
N SER A 72 11.84 -10.43 -22.28
CA SER A 72 11.52 -11.87 -22.20
C SER A 72 10.02 -12.15 -22.22
N ALA A 73 9.66 -13.41 -22.46
CA ALA A 73 8.28 -13.87 -22.53
C ALA A 73 7.53 -13.63 -21.21
N GLU A 74 8.20 -13.83 -20.09
CA GLU A 74 7.69 -13.75 -18.72
C GLU A 74 7.49 -12.30 -18.23
N HIS A 75 8.04 -11.33 -18.95
CA HIS A 75 7.98 -9.91 -18.60
C HIS A 75 7.18 -9.13 -19.64
N LEU A 76 7.80 -8.67 -20.73
CA LEU A 76 7.08 -7.93 -21.77
C LEU A 76 6.24 -8.83 -22.68
N GLY A 77 6.76 -10.01 -23.01
CA GLY A 77 6.23 -10.84 -24.10
C GLY A 77 4.78 -11.24 -23.92
N GLN A 78 4.40 -11.75 -22.74
CA GLN A 78 3.02 -12.15 -22.45
C GLN A 78 2.03 -10.98 -22.59
N ALA A 79 2.42 -9.78 -22.17
CA ALA A 79 1.58 -8.60 -22.30
C ALA A 79 1.49 -8.12 -23.75
N ALA A 80 2.61 -8.15 -24.48
CA ALA A 80 2.66 -7.82 -25.90
C ALA A 80 1.78 -8.77 -26.75
N GLU A 81 1.79 -10.07 -26.43
CA GLU A 81 0.95 -11.07 -27.11
C GLU A 81 -0.54 -10.82 -26.83
N LYS A 82 -0.91 -10.53 -25.57
CA LYS A 82 -2.32 -10.29 -25.20
C LYS A 82 -2.85 -8.96 -25.73
N TYR A 83 -2.00 -7.94 -25.81
CA TYR A 83 -2.35 -6.59 -26.24
C TYR A 83 -1.49 -6.15 -27.44
N PRO A 84 -1.64 -6.79 -28.62
CA PRO A 84 -0.74 -6.58 -29.76
C PRO A 84 -0.82 -5.17 -30.37
N ALA A 85 -1.89 -4.43 -30.09
CA ALA A 85 -2.05 -3.04 -30.51
C ALA A 85 -1.36 -2.04 -29.58
N ALA A 86 -0.92 -2.45 -28.40
CA ALA A 86 -0.26 -1.57 -27.44
C ALA A 86 1.18 -1.28 -27.87
N ARG A 87 1.58 -0.01 -27.82
CA ARG A 87 2.94 0.42 -28.13
C ARG A 87 3.90 -0.07 -27.04
N GLN A 88 5.05 -0.60 -27.45
CA GLN A 88 6.01 -1.23 -26.54
C GLN A 88 7.22 -0.32 -26.31
N TYR A 89 7.62 -0.20 -25.05
CA TYR A 89 8.74 0.61 -24.62
C TYR A 89 9.60 -0.16 -23.63
N ALA A 90 10.89 0.18 -23.58
CA ALA A 90 11.76 -0.23 -22.48
C ALA A 90 11.99 0.90 -21.47
N ASP A 91 11.84 2.15 -21.92
CA ASP A 91 12.03 3.35 -21.10
C ASP A 91 10.67 4.03 -20.88
N TRP A 92 10.28 4.16 -19.62
CA TRP A 92 9.01 4.77 -19.24
C TRP A 92 8.95 6.25 -19.58
N ARG A 93 10.10 6.94 -19.66
CA ARG A 93 10.15 8.36 -20.05
C ARG A 93 9.69 8.53 -21.49
N LYS A 94 10.22 7.70 -22.39
CA LYS A 94 9.78 7.65 -23.80
C LYS A 94 8.30 7.30 -23.93
N LEU A 95 7.82 6.35 -23.12
CA LEU A 95 6.39 6.02 -23.08
C LEU A 95 5.54 7.26 -22.76
N LEU A 96 5.94 8.02 -21.74
CA LEU A 96 5.20 9.23 -21.33
C LEU A 96 5.30 10.36 -22.36
N ASP A 97 6.48 10.55 -22.97
CA ASP A 97 6.74 11.61 -23.95
C ASP A 97 5.98 11.38 -25.27
N GLU A 98 5.93 10.14 -25.75
CA GLU A 98 5.41 9.79 -27.08
C GLU A 98 3.90 9.45 -27.08
N SER A 99 3.27 9.31 -25.90
CA SER A 99 1.90 8.80 -25.79
C SER A 99 0.95 9.76 -25.06
N LYS A 100 0.49 10.78 -25.81
CA LYS A 100 -0.48 11.79 -25.33
C LYS A 100 -1.90 11.25 -25.11
N ASP A 101 -2.21 10.13 -25.74
CA ASP A 101 -3.47 9.37 -25.63
C ASP A 101 -3.57 8.53 -24.34
N ILE A 102 -2.49 8.36 -23.57
CA ILE A 102 -2.52 7.70 -22.25
C ILE A 102 -3.09 8.67 -21.21
N GLN A 103 -4.16 8.24 -20.55
CA GLN A 103 -4.85 8.95 -19.48
C GLN A 103 -4.52 8.39 -18.08
N GLY A 104 -4.15 7.11 -17.98
CA GLY A 104 -3.77 6.47 -16.73
C GLY A 104 -2.53 5.59 -16.84
N VAL A 105 -1.75 5.49 -15.77
CA VAL A 105 -0.50 4.71 -15.72
C VAL A 105 -0.55 3.74 -14.55
N LEU A 106 -0.31 2.47 -14.84
CA LEU A 106 -0.06 1.43 -13.84
C LEU A 106 1.45 1.35 -13.60
N VAL A 107 1.87 1.45 -12.35
CA VAL A 107 3.27 1.41 -11.94
C VAL A 107 3.48 0.20 -11.03
N SER A 108 4.07 -0.86 -11.59
CA SER A 108 4.29 -2.14 -10.91
C SER A 108 5.74 -2.62 -11.07
N THR A 109 6.67 -1.66 -11.06
CA THR A 109 8.12 -1.87 -11.05
C THR A 109 8.60 -2.30 -9.66
N PRO A 110 9.91 -2.50 -9.43
CA PRO A 110 10.44 -2.53 -8.06
C PRO A 110 10.20 -1.19 -7.33
N ASP A 111 10.09 -1.28 -5.99
CA ASP A 111 9.63 -0.19 -5.09
C ASP A 111 10.39 1.13 -5.28
N PHE A 112 11.71 1.04 -5.48
CA PHE A 112 12.57 2.22 -5.65
C PHE A 112 12.25 3.08 -6.88
N MET A 113 11.50 2.55 -7.85
CA MET A 113 11.07 3.26 -9.07
C MET A 113 9.60 3.70 -9.04
N HIS A 114 8.83 3.35 -8.02
CA HIS A 114 7.41 3.72 -7.92
C HIS A 114 7.21 5.24 -7.97
N ALA A 115 7.89 5.98 -7.09
CA ALA A 115 7.73 7.43 -6.99
C ALA A 115 8.24 8.19 -8.24
N PRO A 116 9.45 7.93 -8.79
CA PRO A 116 9.92 8.61 -9.99
C PRO A 116 8.93 8.53 -11.17
N ILE A 117 8.38 7.33 -11.42
CA ILE A 117 7.46 7.10 -12.55
C ILE A 117 6.10 7.76 -12.27
N SER A 118 5.58 7.57 -11.06
CA SER A 118 4.25 8.06 -10.68
C SER A 118 4.20 9.59 -10.61
N LEU A 119 5.23 10.24 -10.07
CA LEU A 119 5.33 11.70 -10.01
C LEU A 119 5.37 12.31 -11.42
N ALA A 120 6.17 11.73 -12.32
CA ALA A 120 6.23 12.16 -13.72
C ALA A 120 4.87 11.99 -14.42
N ALA A 121 4.16 10.88 -14.18
CA ALA A 121 2.83 10.66 -14.72
C ALA A 121 1.81 11.70 -14.21
N MET A 122 1.79 11.98 -12.90
CA MET A 122 0.87 12.97 -12.30
C MET A 122 1.17 14.41 -12.76
N GLN A 123 2.45 14.76 -12.99
CA GLN A 123 2.82 16.06 -13.56
C GLN A 123 2.25 16.27 -14.98
N LEU A 124 2.08 15.18 -15.72
CA LEU A 124 1.42 15.18 -17.02
C LEU A 124 -0.11 15.06 -16.91
N GLY A 125 -0.69 15.19 -15.70
CA GLY A 125 -2.12 15.10 -15.44
C GLY A 125 -2.71 13.70 -15.58
N LYS A 126 -1.88 12.65 -15.56
CA LYS A 126 -2.33 11.26 -15.72
C LYS A 126 -2.75 10.67 -14.37
N HIS A 127 -3.77 9.82 -14.39
CA HIS A 127 -4.17 9.01 -13.24
C HIS A 127 -3.13 7.93 -12.94
N VAL A 128 -2.99 7.51 -11.68
CA VAL A 128 -1.95 6.56 -11.28
C VAL A 128 -2.51 5.41 -10.44
N PHE A 129 -2.21 4.19 -10.85
CA PHE A 129 -2.38 2.99 -10.05
C PHE A 129 -0.98 2.43 -9.74
N CYS A 130 -0.55 2.41 -8.48
CA CYS A 130 0.83 2.09 -8.11
C CYS A 130 0.90 0.90 -7.15
N GLN A 131 1.85 -0.01 -7.34
CA GLN A 131 2.07 -1.10 -6.39
C GLN A 131 2.50 -0.61 -5.00
N LYS A 132 2.28 -1.49 -4.01
CA LYS A 132 2.79 -1.33 -2.64
C LYS A 132 4.25 -1.83 -2.53
N PRO A 133 5.02 -1.34 -1.56
CA PRO A 133 4.80 -0.09 -0.83
C PRO A 133 4.75 1.08 -1.81
N LEU A 134 4.02 2.15 -1.48
CA LEU A 134 3.81 3.25 -2.44
C LEU A 134 5.13 3.86 -2.93
N THR A 135 6.15 3.89 -2.06
CA THR A 135 7.45 4.52 -2.30
C THR A 135 8.56 3.78 -1.55
N HIS A 136 9.81 4.22 -1.75
CA HIS A 136 11.00 3.67 -1.11
C HIS A 136 11.56 4.58 -0.02
N THR A 137 11.11 5.84 0.06
CA THR A 137 11.45 6.77 1.15
C THR A 137 10.23 7.49 1.69
N VAL A 138 10.34 7.99 2.93
CA VAL A 138 9.31 8.81 3.59
C VAL A 138 9.05 10.09 2.80
N TYR A 139 10.12 10.77 2.36
CA TYR A 139 10.00 11.98 1.57
C TYR A 139 9.24 11.73 0.25
N GLU A 140 9.56 10.63 -0.46
CA GLU A 140 8.81 10.25 -1.66
C GLU A 140 7.32 10.04 -1.36
N ALA A 141 6.95 9.42 -0.24
CA ALA A 141 5.54 9.18 0.12
C ALA A 141 4.77 10.51 0.26
N ARG A 142 5.36 11.50 0.96
CA ARG A 142 4.74 12.82 1.08
C ARG A 142 4.62 13.52 -0.27
N GLN A 143 5.64 13.42 -1.12
CA GLN A 143 5.62 14.03 -2.44
C GLN A 143 4.56 13.41 -3.35
N MET A 144 4.35 12.09 -3.27
CA MET A 144 3.28 11.39 -3.98
C MET A 144 1.89 11.89 -3.58
N GLN A 145 1.65 12.10 -2.29
CA GLN A 145 0.41 12.69 -1.80
C GLN A 145 0.20 14.11 -2.33
N VAL A 146 1.20 14.98 -2.20
CA VAL A 146 1.13 16.37 -2.66
C VAL A 146 0.89 16.45 -4.18
N ALA A 147 1.58 15.60 -4.95
CA ALA A 147 1.40 15.49 -6.39
C ALA A 147 -0.04 15.09 -6.77
N ALA A 148 -0.61 14.11 -6.08
CA ALA A 148 -1.98 13.65 -6.32
C ALA A 148 -2.99 14.78 -6.06
N GLN A 149 -2.84 15.51 -4.96
CA GLN A 149 -3.69 16.66 -4.62
C GLN A 149 -3.58 17.79 -5.64
N LYS A 150 -2.34 18.14 -6.06
CA LYS A 150 -2.08 19.22 -7.03
C LYS A 150 -2.61 18.89 -8.42
N SER A 151 -2.36 17.67 -8.91
CA SER A 151 -2.80 17.22 -10.23
C SER A 151 -4.28 16.85 -10.30
N LYS A 152 -4.91 16.60 -9.13
CA LYS A 152 -6.26 16.01 -9.01
C LYS A 152 -6.37 14.66 -9.72
N ALA A 153 -5.25 13.95 -9.86
CA ALA A 153 -5.22 12.63 -10.42
C ALA A 153 -6.00 11.65 -9.54
N ILE A 154 -6.79 10.77 -10.14
CA ILE A 154 -7.33 9.60 -9.46
C ILE A 154 -6.18 8.64 -9.19
N THR A 155 -5.96 8.34 -7.91
CA THR A 155 -4.82 7.54 -7.46
C THR A 155 -5.29 6.31 -6.69
N GLN A 156 -4.55 5.21 -6.81
CA GLN A 156 -4.76 4.04 -5.96
C GLN A 156 -3.44 3.29 -5.74
N MET A 157 -3.11 2.98 -4.49
CA MET A 157 -2.08 2.00 -4.16
C MET A 157 -2.66 0.59 -4.24
N CYS A 158 -1.94 -0.35 -4.86
CA CYS A 158 -2.35 -1.75 -4.99
C CYS A 158 -2.06 -2.55 -3.72
N ASN A 159 -2.79 -2.26 -2.64
CA ASN A 159 -2.91 -3.09 -1.45
C ASN A 159 -4.26 -3.83 -1.48
N GLN A 160 -4.48 -4.63 -2.52
CA GLN A 160 -5.79 -5.10 -2.98
C GLN A 160 -6.69 -5.69 -1.89
N ILE A 161 -6.11 -6.32 -0.86
CA ILE A 161 -6.83 -6.94 0.27
C ILE A 161 -7.72 -5.93 1.02
N GLN A 162 -7.37 -4.64 1.01
CA GLN A 162 -8.20 -3.56 1.55
C GLN A 162 -9.63 -3.57 1.00
N SER A 163 -9.79 -3.97 -0.26
CA SER A 163 -11.09 -4.03 -0.94
C SER A 163 -11.83 -5.36 -0.71
N HIS A 164 -11.18 -6.38 -0.12
CA HIS A 164 -11.82 -7.66 0.16
C HIS A 164 -12.79 -7.56 1.34
N THR A 165 -13.80 -8.43 1.31
CA THR A 165 -14.81 -8.62 2.37
C THR A 165 -14.18 -8.71 3.76
N ALA A 166 -13.08 -9.45 3.89
CA ALA A 166 -12.36 -9.66 5.14
C ALA A 166 -11.92 -8.35 5.83
N TYR A 167 -11.14 -7.50 5.15
CA TYR A 167 -10.62 -6.27 5.75
C TYR A 167 -11.72 -5.22 5.91
N ARG A 168 -12.67 -5.14 4.97
CA ARG A 168 -13.82 -4.25 5.11
C ARG A 168 -14.69 -4.63 6.31
N THR A 169 -14.87 -5.92 6.57
CA THR A 169 -15.56 -6.41 7.77
C THR A 169 -14.79 -6.08 9.04
N ALA A 170 -13.48 -6.27 9.07
CA ALA A 170 -12.66 -5.93 10.23
C ALA A 170 -12.74 -4.43 10.58
N VAL A 171 -12.68 -3.56 9.56
CA VAL A 171 -12.86 -2.12 9.72
C VAL A 171 -14.25 -1.78 10.26
N ASN A 172 -15.29 -2.42 9.71
CA ASN A 172 -16.66 -2.18 10.16
C ASN A 172 -16.89 -2.61 11.61
N VAL A 173 -16.32 -3.73 12.05
CA VAL A 173 -16.38 -4.19 13.44
C VAL A 173 -15.88 -3.10 14.41
N VAL A 174 -14.77 -2.44 14.08
CA VAL A 174 -14.22 -1.35 14.89
C VAL A 174 -15.12 -0.11 14.82
N HIS A 175 -15.56 0.27 13.62
CA HIS A 175 -16.40 1.46 13.42
C HIS A 175 -17.79 1.33 14.05
N ALA A 176 -18.34 0.12 14.13
CA ALA A 176 -19.58 -0.19 14.84
C ALA A 176 -19.41 -0.32 16.37
N GLY A 177 -18.18 -0.19 16.88
CA GLY A 177 -17.90 -0.12 18.31
C GLY A 177 -18.01 -1.45 19.07
N LEU A 178 -17.95 -2.58 18.36
CA LEU A 178 -18.07 -3.92 18.95
C LEU A 178 -16.93 -4.19 19.96
N LEU A 179 -15.71 -3.78 19.64
CA LEU A 179 -14.54 -3.93 20.51
C LEU A 179 -14.43 -2.84 21.60
N GLY A 180 -15.33 -1.84 21.60
CA GLY A 180 -15.10 -0.61 22.35
C GLY A 180 -13.91 0.16 21.78
N LYS A 181 -13.27 1.02 22.59
CA LYS A 181 -12.04 1.68 22.15
C LYS A 181 -10.85 0.71 22.18
N VAL A 182 -9.94 0.84 21.23
CA VAL A 182 -8.73 0.01 21.13
C VAL A 182 -7.62 0.56 22.03
N LYS A 183 -7.00 -0.33 22.80
CA LYS A 183 -5.95 -0.03 23.78
C LYS A 183 -4.55 -0.29 23.21
N GLU A 184 -4.41 -1.34 22.42
CA GLU A 184 -3.12 -1.82 21.93
C GLU A 184 -3.29 -2.64 20.64
N VAL A 185 -2.27 -2.59 19.79
CA VAL A 185 -2.24 -3.33 18.53
C VAL A 185 -0.96 -4.13 18.40
N PHE A 186 -1.10 -5.38 17.93
CA PHE A 186 0.02 -6.20 17.49
C PHE A 186 -0.18 -6.56 16.03
N SER A 187 0.87 -6.49 15.21
CA SER A 187 0.87 -6.96 13.82
C SER A 187 2.13 -7.76 13.57
N TRP A 188 2.01 -8.85 12.82
CA TRP A 188 3.17 -9.71 12.57
C TRP A 188 3.17 -10.37 11.21
N GLN A 189 4.38 -10.71 10.78
CA GLN A 189 4.62 -11.57 9.64
C GLN A 189 5.62 -12.68 10.03
N GLY A 190 5.08 -13.87 10.29
CA GLY A 190 5.81 -15.08 10.68
C GLY A 190 6.29 -15.96 9.51
N GLY A 191 5.96 -15.62 8.27
CA GLY A 191 6.28 -16.40 7.08
C GLY A 191 7.72 -16.22 6.60
N GLU A 192 8.25 -17.23 5.91
CA GLU A 192 9.58 -17.18 5.28
C GLU A 192 9.54 -16.44 3.94
N THR A 193 10.55 -15.60 3.70
CA THR A 193 10.75 -14.90 2.42
C THR A 193 11.68 -15.69 1.50
N ARG A 194 11.51 -15.53 0.19
CA ARG A 194 12.34 -16.20 -0.82
C ARG A 194 13.52 -15.36 -1.34
N TRP A 195 13.71 -14.14 -0.83
CA TRP A 195 14.80 -13.24 -1.23
C TRP A 195 15.94 -13.23 -0.21
N PRO A 196 17.17 -12.87 -0.63
CA PRO A 196 18.34 -12.78 0.24
C PRO A 196 18.12 -11.81 1.41
N ARG A 197 18.59 -12.18 2.60
CA ARG A 197 18.60 -11.34 3.81
C ARG A 197 19.83 -11.64 4.67
N ASN A 198 20.29 -10.66 5.42
CA ASN A 198 21.35 -10.80 6.41
C ASN A 198 22.64 -11.42 5.85
N LEU A 199 23.08 -10.95 4.68
CA LEU A 199 24.34 -11.38 4.04
C LEU A 199 25.12 -10.21 3.43
N PRO A 200 26.46 -10.32 3.32
CA PRO A 200 27.24 -9.38 2.53
C PRO A 200 26.90 -9.50 1.05
N ARG A 201 27.03 -8.40 0.30
CA ARG A 201 26.83 -8.44 -1.15
C ARG A 201 27.93 -9.28 -1.82
N PRO A 202 27.59 -10.28 -2.64
CA PRO A 202 28.56 -10.99 -3.46
C PRO A 202 29.34 -10.05 -4.40
N THR A 203 30.63 -10.32 -4.59
CA THR A 203 31.51 -9.53 -5.48
C THR A 203 31.37 -9.94 -6.95
N GLY A 204 32.02 -9.17 -7.83
CA GLY A 204 32.06 -9.41 -9.27
C GLY A 204 30.79 -8.98 -10.01
N GLY A 205 30.69 -9.40 -11.27
CA GLY A 205 29.54 -9.17 -12.14
C GLY A 205 29.49 -10.18 -13.27
N ASP A 206 28.29 -10.35 -13.82
CA ASP A 206 28.00 -11.24 -14.93
C ASP A 206 27.60 -10.41 -16.17
N ALA A 207 27.59 -11.04 -17.34
CA ALA A 207 27.06 -10.41 -18.55
C ALA A 207 25.56 -10.09 -18.37
N VAL A 208 25.17 -8.88 -18.77
CA VAL A 208 23.76 -8.50 -18.83
C VAL A 208 23.08 -9.29 -19.95
N PRO A 209 21.97 -10.00 -19.69
CA PRO A 209 21.20 -10.65 -20.76
C PRO A 209 20.76 -9.63 -21.83
N ALA A 210 20.85 -10.00 -23.11
CA ALA A 210 20.60 -9.06 -24.22
C ALA A 210 19.19 -8.45 -24.21
N GLN A 211 18.21 -9.14 -23.63
CA GLN A 211 16.83 -8.69 -23.46
C GLN A 211 16.62 -7.73 -22.28
N VAL A 212 17.61 -7.58 -21.38
CA VAL A 212 17.50 -6.75 -20.17
C VAL A 212 18.20 -5.41 -20.36
N ARG A 213 17.46 -4.32 -20.21
CA ARG A 213 18.00 -2.94 -20.17
C ARG A 213 18.42 -2.58 -18.75
N TRP A 214 19.56 -3.12 -18.32
CA TRP A 214 20.04 -3.02 -16.93
C TRP A 214 20.22 -1.58 -16.43
N ASP A 215 20.70 -0.66 -17.28
CA ASP A 215 20.83 0.74 -16.91
C ASP A 215 19.48 1.38 -16.55
N LEU A 216 18.43 1.04 -17.32
CA LEU A 216 17.06 1.50 -17.07
C LEU A 216 16.45 0.84 -15.84
N TRP A 217 16.74 -0.45 -15.61
CA TRP A 217 16.27 -1.15 -14.41
C TRP A 217 16.81 -0.47 -13.14
N GLN A 218 18.10 -0.16 -13.11
CA GLN A 218 18.72 0.47 -11.95
C GLN A 218 18.20 1.87 -11.67
N GLY A 219 17.76 2.59 -12.70
CA GLY A 219 17.08 3.88 -12.57
C GLY A 219 17.72 4.83 -11.56
N VAL A 220 16.97 5.16 -10.50
CA VAL A 220 17.42 6.08 -9.44
C VAL A 220 18.48 5.52 -8.50
N ALA A 221 18.69 4.20 -8.47
CA ALA A 221 19.63 3.55 -7.57
C ALA A 221 21.09 3.73 -8.06
N PRO A 222 22.08 3.56 -7.17
CA PRO A 222 23.49 3.58 -7.55
C PRO A 222 23.81 2.56 -8.65
N GLN A 223 24.72 2.92 -9.56
CA GLN A 223 25.19 2.01 -10.60
C GLN A 223 25.98 0.83 -10.01
N ARG A 224 25.69 -0.35 -10.53
CA ARG A 224 26.28 -1.63 -10.12
C ARG A 224 26.41 -2.56 -11.32
N ALA A 225 27.39 -3.45 -11.22
CA ALA A 225 27.48 -4.57 -12.14
C ALA A 225 26.22 -5.46 -12.00
N TYR A 226 25.73 -5.95 -13.14
CA TYR A 226 24.71 -6.98 -13.14
C TYR A 226 25.26 -8.26 -12.51
N LYS A 227 24.42 -9.00 -11.80
CA LYS A 227 24.77 -10.30 -11.26
C LYS A 227 23.55 -11.22 -11.33
N VAL A 228 23.74 -12.41 -11.89
CA VAL A 228 22.67 -13.39 -12.11
C VAL A 228 21.97 -13.71 -10.78
N SER A 229 20.64 -13.65 -10.78
CA SER A 229 19.78 -13.96 -9.64
C SER A 229 20.01 -13.12 -8.39
N LEU A 230 20.80 -12.04 -8.45
CA LEU A 230 21.06 -11.22 -7.27
C LEU A 230 19.95 -10.20 -7.00
N TYR A 231 19.44 -9.56 -8.05
CA TYR A 231 18.47 -8.47 -7.96
C TYR A 231 17.23 -8.71 -8.83
N HIS A 232 17.39 -8.62 -10.15
CA HIS A 232 16.33 -8.87 -11.12
C HIS A 232 16.09 -10.38 -11.27
N PRO A 233 14.83 -10.84 -11.36
CA PRO A 233 13.59 -10.05 -11.33
C PRO A 233 12.98 -9.87 -9.94
N PHE A 234 13.45 -10.59 -8.92
CA PHE A 234 12.70 -10.74 -7.67
C PHE A 234 13.47 -10.40 -6.39
N ASN A 235 14.77 -10.72 -6.37
CA ASN A 235 15.61 -10.68 -5.17
C ASN A 235 16.01 -9.26 -4.72
N TRP A 236 15.72 -8.24 -5.53
CA TRP A 236 15.91 -6.83 -5.20
C TRP A 236 15.30 -6.41 -3.86
N ARG A 237 14.22 -7.08 -3.40
CA ARG A 237 13.57 -6.87 -2.09
C ARG A 237 14.53 -6.95 -0.90
N GLY A 238 15.53 -7.82 -1.02
CA GLY A 238 16.54 -8.07 0.01
C GLY A 238 17.62 -7.00 0.14
N TRP A 239 17.70 -6.07 -0.81
CA TRP A 239 18.81 -5.12 -0.94
C TRP A 239 18.34 -3.69 -0.69
N GLN A 240 19.00 -2.98 0.21
CA GLN A 240 18.59 -1.65 0.68
C GLN A 240 18.58 -0.56 -0.40
N ALA A 241 19.29 -0.77 -1.52
CA ALA A 241 19.29 0.16 -2.65
C ALA A 241 18.03 0.06 -3.52
N TYR A 242 17.26 -1.03 -3.39
CA TYR A 242 16.17 -1.36 -4.31
C TYR A 242 14.86 -1.71 -3.60
N GLY A 243 14.92 -2.46 -2.50
CA GLY A 243 13.77 -2.87 -1.72
C GLY A 243 13.80 -2.32 -0.30
N THR A 244 12.68 -2.49 0.39
CA THR A 244 12.44 -1.95 1.74
C THR A 244 12.39 -3.02 2.83
N GLY A 245 12.93 -4.21 2.53
CA GLY A 245 12.96 -5.34 3.46
C GLY A 245 11.57 -5.93 3.74
N GLN A 246 11.50 -6.82 4.73
CA GLN A 246 10.26 -7.55 5.05
C GLN A 246 9.15 -6.62 5.54
N LEU A 247 9.48 -5.69 6.43
CA LEU A 247 8.53 -4.68 6.92
C LEU A 247 7.98 -3.82 5.77
N GLY A 248 8.83 -3.35 4.84
CA GLY A 248 8.34 -2.57 3.71
C GLY A 248 7.49 -3.36 2.71
N ASP A 249 7.86 -4.62 2.43
CA ASP A 249 7.11 -5.46 1.48
C ASP A 249 5.74 -5.91 2.06
N PHE A 250 5.63 -6.22 3.36
CA PHE A 250 4.38 -6.72 3.96
C PHE A 250 3.62 -5.71 4.82
N GLY A 251 4.28 -4.70 5.37
CA GLY A 251 3.69 -3.75 6.33
C GLY A 251 2.49 -3.02 5.75
N CYS A 252 2.57 -2.53 4.51
CA CYS A 252 1.45 -1.85 3.84
C CYS A 252 0.25 -2.77 3.56
N HIS A 253 0.40 -4.09 3.62
CA HIS A 253 -0.73 -5.02 3.54
C HIS A 253 -1.32 -5.35 4.90
N ILE A 254 -0.48 -5.61 5.89
CA ILE A 254 -0.93 -6.13 7.19
C ILE A 254 -1.40 -4.99 8.10
N LEU A 255 -0.76 -3.83 8.04
CA LEU A 255 -1.16 -2.64 8.80
C LEU A 255 -2.33 -1.90 8.16
N ASP A 256 -2.64 -2.13 6.89
CA ASP A 256 -3.76 -1.50 6.18
C ASP A 256 -5.11 -1.58 6.94
N PRO A 257 -5.63 -2.77 7.32
CA PRO A 257 -6.89 -2.84 8.05
C PRO A 257 -6.80 -2.18 9.43
N VAL A 258 -5.61 -2.14 10.06
CA VAL A 258 -5.39 -1.42 11.32
C VAL A 258 -5.52 0.09 11.10
N PHE A 259 -4.80 0.62 10.10
CA PHE A 259 -4.79 2.04 9.75
C PHE A 259 -6.19 2.54 9.42
N LYS A 260 -6.92 1.79 8.59
CA LYS A 260 -8.29 2.12 8.22
C LYS A 260 -9.26 2.01 9.41
N SER A 261 -9.11 1.00 10.25
CA SER A 261 -9.96 0.80 11.44
C SER A 261 -9.80 1.94 12.44
N LEU A 262 -8.56 2.36 12.70
CA LEU A 262 -8.24 3.31 13.77
C LEU A 262 -8.04 4.73 13.27
N LYS A 263 -8.14 4.98 11.95
CA LYS A 263 -7.85 6.26 11.28
C LYS A 263 -6.47 6.80 11.64
N LEU A 264 -5.46 5.92 11.63
CA LEU A 264 -4.07 6.30 11.89
C LEU A 264 -3.50 7.11 10.73
N THR A 265 -2.54 7.99 11.04
CA THR A 265 -1.79 8.77 10.06
C THR A 265 -0.30 8.51 10.21
N ALA A 266 0.36 9.14 11.20
CA ALA A 266 1.77 8.99 11.48
C ALA A 266 2.00 8.79 12.98
N PRO A 267 3.02 8.02 13.39
CA PRO A 267 3.40 7.89 14.78
C PRO A 267 4.08 9.17 15.28
N ASN A 268 4.05 9.41 16.60
CA ASN A 268 4.85 10.46 17.24
C ASN A 268 6.29 10.00 17.44
N LYS A 269 6.49 8.70 17.68
CA LYS A 269 7.80 8.11 17.91
C LYS A 269 7.82 6.61 17.66
N LEU A 270 9.03 6.07 17.52
CA LEU A 270 9.26 4.65 17.42
C LEU A 270 10.61 4.22 18.02
N THR A 271 10.70 2.96 18.42
CA THR A 271 11.94 2.23 18.72
C THR A 271 11.93 0.90 17.99
N VAL A 272 13.11 0.36 17.69
CA VAL A 272 13.23 -0.93 16.98
C VAL A 272 14.21 -1.84 17.69
N ASP A 273 13.85 -3.11 17.84
CA ASP A 273 14.76 -4.21 18.15
C ASP A 273 15.04 -5.00 16.87
N ALA A 274 16.31 -5.06 16.47
CA ALA A 274 16.77 -5.78 15.29
C ALA A 274 18.28 -6.08 15.42
N PRO A 275 18.78 -7.15 14.79
CA PRO A 275 20.22 -7.37 14.71
C PRO A 275 20.90 -6.26 13.89
N PRO A 276 22.20 -6.04 14.09
CA PRO A 276 22.98 -5.15 13.23
C PRO A 276 22.86 -5.54 11.75
N LEU A 277 22.66 -4.54 10.89
CA LEU A 277 22.57 -4.75 9.44
C LEU A 277 23.95 -4.98 8.81
N TYR A 278 23.99 -5.83 7.79
CA TYR A 278 25.03 -5.72 6.78
C TYR A 278 24.84 -4.44 5.97
N ALA A 279 25.92 -3.92 5.38
CA ALA A 279 25.93 -2.63 4.70
C ALA A 279 24.87 -2.47 3.59
N GLU A 280 24.43 -3.57 2.96
CA GLU A 280 23.62 -3.50 1.75
C GLU A 280 22.36 -4.39 1.75
N SER A 281 22.25 -5.35 2.67
CA SER A 281 21.09 -6.24 2.76
C SER A 281 20.25 -5.93 3.99
N TRP A 282 18.98 -6.32 3.95
CA TRP A 282 18.06 -6.17 5.08
C TRP A 282 18.22 -7.31 6.09
N THR A 283 17.83 -7.01 7.34
CA THR A 283 17.71 -8.00 8.42
C THR A 283 16.71 -9.11 8.08
N ASP A 284 16.85 -10.26 8.75
CA ASP A 284 15.92 -11.38 8.70
C ASP A 284 14.82 -11.33 9.78
N ARG A 285 14.97 -10.42 10.76
CA ARG A 285 14.00 -10.16 11.82
C ARG A 285 13.98 -8.72 12.29
N SER A 286 12.82 -8.24 12.72
CA SER A 286 12.67 -6.97 13.44
C SER A 286 11.43 -6.94 14.33
N THR A 287 11.50 -6.17 15.41
CA THR A 287 10.34 -5.74 16.20
C THR A 287 10.33 -4.22 16.24
N VAL A 288 9.26 -3.59 15.76
CA VAL A 288 9.10 -2.14 15.78
C VAL A 288 7.99 -1.78 16.75
N HIS A 289 8.29 -0.92 17.72
CA HIS A 289 7.33 -0.34 18.63
C HIS A 289 7.04 1.09 18.19
N TYR A 290 5.79 1.34 17.80
CA TYR A 290 5.30 2.67 17.47
C TYR A 290 4.42 3.21 18.59
N GLU A 291 4.49 4.52 18.81
CA GLU A 291 3.51 5.25 19.59
C GLU A 291 2.81 6.28 18.71
N PHE A 292 1.50 6.10 18.51
CA PHE A 292 0.65 6.99 17.74
C PHE A 292 -0.11 7.96 18.65
N PRO A 293 -0.49 9.15 18.15
CA PRO A 293 -1.53 9.93 18.82
C PRO A 293 -2.84 9.12 18.86
N GLY A 294 -3.61 9.30 19.94
CA GLY A 294 -4.93 8.70 20.08
C GLY A 294 -5.91 9.25 19.03
N THR A 295 -6.87 8.43 18.64
CA THR A 295 -7.95 8.78 17.71
C THR A 295 -9.31 8.57 18.37
N GLU A 296 -10.37 8.88 17.64
CA GLU A 296 -11.73 8.56 18.10
C GLU A 296 -11.96 7.05 18.30
N TYR A 297 -11.08 6.15 17.86
CA TYR A 297 -11.22 4.70 18.06
C TYR A 297 -10.28 4.14 19.14
N THR A 298 -9.47 4.97 19.80
CA THR A 298 -8.50 4.52 20.82
C THR A 298 -8.92 4.92 22.22
N SER A 299 -8.47 4.18 23.23
CA SER A 299 -8.93 4.36 24.62
C SER A 299 -8.25 5.52 25.35
N GLY A 300 -7.08 5.93 24.87
CA GLY A 300 -6.23 6.94 25.51
C GLY A 300 -5.67 7.97 24.52
N PRO A 301 -4.88 8.93 25.04
CA PRO A 301 -4.26 10.00 24.24
C PRO A 301 -3.13 9.49 23.32
N SER A 302 -2.66 8.26 23.53
CA SER A 302 -1.76 7.57 22.62
C SER A 302 -2.17 6.11 22.43
N LEU A 303 -1.69 5.52 21.33
CA LEU A 303 -1.89 4.12 20.98
C LEU A 303 -0.52 3.47 20.73
N ARG A 304 -0.28 2.35 21.42
CA ARG A 304 0.88 1.49 21.14
C ARG A 304 0.54 0.50 20.04
N LEU A 305 1.41 0.44 19.04
CA LEU A 305 1.35 -0.54 17.96
C LEU A 305 2.70 -1.22 17.85
N THR A 306 2.73 -2.56 17.96
CA THR A 306 3.94 -3.35 17.78
C THR A 306 3.87 -4.15 16.48
N TRP A 307 4.86 -3.98 15.62
CA TRP A 307 5.12 -4.82 14.46
C TRP A 307 6.19 -5.86 14.78
N ILE A 308 6.03 -7.10 14.33
CA ILE A 308 7.02 -8.18 14.51
C ILE A 308 7.18 -8.96 13.20
N ASP A 309 8.40 -9.10 12.71
CA ASP A 309 8.71 -10.02 11.62
C ASP A 309 9.94 -10.88 11.94
N ALA A 310 9.78 -12.18 11.73
CA ALA A 310 10.82 -13.22 11.74
C ALA A 310 10.17 -14.52 11.29
N VAL A 311 10.94 -15.52 10.85
CA VAL A 311 10.38 -16.85 10.61
C VAL A 311 9.81 -17.40 11.92
N GLY A 312 8.52 -17.75 11.92
CA GLY A 312 7.79 -18.23 13.11
C GLY A 312 7.35 -17.14 14.08
N ALA A 313 7.58 -15.85 13.79
CA ALA A 313 7.20 -14.77 14.69
C ALA A 313 5.70 -14.79 15.04
N ARG A 314 5.41 -14.54 16.32
CA ARG A 314 4.08 -14.33 16.88
C ARG A 314 4.16 -13.27 17.99
N PRO A 315 3.10 -12.50 18.22
CA PRO A 315 3.05 -11.58 19.35
C PRO A 315 2.98 -12.30 20.70
N PRO A 316 3.41 -11.65 21.80
CA PRO A 316 3.35 -12.21 23.14
C PRO A 316 1.91 -12.53 23.55
N ARG A 317 1.65 -13.79 23.94
CA ARG A 317 0.29 -14.31 24.16
C ARG A 317 -0.43 -13.60 25.30
N GLU A 318 0.29 -13.30 26.36
CA GLU A 318 -0.16 -12.58 27.54
C GLU A 318 -0.66 -11.16 27.25
N SER A 319 -0.32 -10.60 26.09
CA SER A 319 -0.71 -9.24 25.68
C SER A 319 -1.93 -9.20 24.75
N LEU A 320 -2.54 -10.35 24.44
CA LEU A 320 -3.60 -10.45 23.42
C LEU A 320 -5.03 -10.33 23.97
N GLY A 321 -5.19 -9.99 25.24
CA GLY A 321 -6.50 -9.78 25.86
C GLY A 321 -7.33 -11.06 25.92
N ASP A 322 -8.53 -11.03 25.35
CA ASP A 322 -9.52 -12.10 25.47
C ASP A 322 -9.25 -13.34 24.58
N ILE A 323 -8.13 -13.37 23.85
CA ILE A 323 -7.80 -14.48 22.95
C ILE A 323 -7.35 -15.71 23.77
N PRO A 324 -8.02 -16.88 23.63
CA PRO A 324 -7.63 -18.09 24.34
C PRO A 324 -6.21 -18.55 24.00
N ALA A 325 -5.51 -19.15 24.97
CA ALA A 325 -4.13 -19.59 24.81
C ALA A 325 -4.00 -20.71 23.74
N GLU A 326 -5.02 -21.54 23.63
CA GLU A 326 -5.16 -22.63 22.68
C GLU A 326 -5.50 -22.18 21.25
N TYR A 327 -5.95 -20.92 21.06
CA TYR A 327 -6.26 -20.42 19.73
C TYR A 327 -4.97 -20.28 18.91
N GLU A 328 -4.89 -20.99 17.78
CA GLU A 328 -3.75 -20.92 16.88
C GLU A 328 -3.77 -19.60 16.08
N LEU A 329 -2.76 -18.75 16.31
CA LEU A 329 -2.64 -17.50 15.57
C LEU A 329 -2.19 -17.76 14.13
N PRO A 330 -2.75 -17.03 13.14
CA PRO A 330 -2.33 -17.15 11.74
C PRO A 330 -0.85 -16.81 11.57
N ALA A 331 -0.26 -17.27 10.47
CA ALA A 331 1.14 -16.99 10.13
C ALA A 331 1.44 -15.49 10.02
N ALA A 332 0.45 -14.70 9.59
CA ALA A 332 0.55 -13.25 9.47
C ALA A 332 -0.81 -12.61 9.75
N GLY A 333 -0.80 -11.38 10.29
CA GLY A 333 -2.02 -10.64 10.57
C GLY A 333 -1.85 -9.61 11.67
N SER A 334 -2.96 -9.19 12.25
CA SER A 334 -3.00 -8.21 13.33
C SER A 334 -3.95 -8.65 14.45
N VAL A 335 -3.72 -8.15 15.66
CA VAL A 335 -4.65 -8.19 16.79
C VAL A 335 -4.91 -6.77 17.24
N LEU A 336 -6.20 -6.41 17.38
CA LEU A 336 -6.66 -5.20 18.05
C LEU A 336 -7.22 -5.59 19.41
N VAL A 337 -6.61 -5.10 20.49
CA VAL A 337 -7.07 -5.35 21.86
C VAL A 337 -7.96 -4.18 22.30
N GLY A 338 -9.25 -4.44 22.47
CA GLY A 338 -10.26 -3.44 22.82
C GLY A 338 -10.64 -3.41 24.30
N GLU A 339 -11.53 -2.49 24.65
CA GLU A 339 -12.18 -2.42 25.97
C GLU A 339 -13.20 -3.53 26.19
N LYS A 340 -13.82 -4.04 25.12
CA LYS A 340 -14.91 -5.00 25.15
C LYS A 340 -14.54 -6.39 24.62
N GLY A 341 -13.37 -6.53 24.01
CA GLY A 341 -12.96 -7.74 23.33
C GLY A 341 -11.67 -7.56 22.54
N SER A 342 -11.10 -8.66 22.07
CA SER A 342 -9.99 -8.67 21.12
C SER A 342 -10.44 -9.14 19.74
N MET A 343 -9.84 -8.61 18.68
CA MET A 343 -10.07 -9.07 17.30
C MET A 343 -8.77 -9.48 16.64
N VAL A 344 -8.73 -10.72 16.13
CA VAL A 344 -7.69 -11.20 15.21
C VAL A 344 -8.12 -10.87 13.80
N ILE A 345 -7.23 -10.26 13.02
CA ILE A 345 -7.37 -10.01 11.58
C ILE A 345 -6.28 -10.84 10.88
N PRO A 346 -6.58 -12.07 10.43
CA PRO A 346 -5.62 -12.83 9.64
C PRO A 346 -5.32 -12.12 8.31
N HIS A 347 -4.09 -12.23 7.83
CA HIS A 347 -3.76 -11.75 6.50
C HIS A 347 -4.51 -12.58 5.44
N VAL A 348 -5.40 -11.92 4.69
CA VAL A 348 -6.27 -12.54 3.66
C VAL A 348 -7.28 -13.57 4.22
N ALA A 349 -7.85 -13.33 5.41
CA ALA A 349 -9.01 -14.11 5.88
C ALA A 349 -9.94 -13.28 6.77
N MET A 350 -11.16 -13.79 7.00
CA MET A 350 -12.15 -13.12 7.84
C MET A 350 -11.62 -12.86 9.25
N PRO A 351 -11.95 -11.71 9.86
CA PRO A 351 -11.59 -11.44 11.24
C PRO A 351 -12.34 -12.37 12.20
N LYS A 352 -11.75 -12.60 13.37
CA LYS A 352 -12.36 -13.36 14.47
C LYS A 352 -12.28 -12.56 15.76
N LEU A 353 -13.38 -12.50 16.49
CA LEU A 353 -13.50 -11.73 17.73
C LEU A 353 -13.55 -12.66 18.96
N PHE A 354 -13.08 -12.14 20.09
CA PHE A 354 -13.04 -12.83 21.37
C PHE A 354 -13.49 -11.91 22.51
N PRO A 355 -14.15 -12.45 23.56
CA PRO A 355 -14.55 -13.85 23.71
C PRO A 355 -15.71 -14.22 22.76
N GLU A 356 -15.73 -15.44 22.23
CA GLU A 356 -16.65 -15.83 21.15
C GLU A 356 -18.12 -15.80 21.60
N GLU A 357 -18.39 -16.07 22.88
CA GLU A 357 -19.74 -16.03 23.47
C GLU A 357 -20.36 -14.63 23.40
N ARG A 358 -19.53 -13.60 23.35
CA ARG A 358 -19.96 -12.20 23.20
C ARG A 358 -20.08 -11.77 21.75
N PHE A 359 -19.38 -12.44 20.84
CA PHE A 359 -19.32 -12.10 19.42
C PHE A 359 -19.58 -13.33 18.54
N PRO A 360 -20.79 -13.92 18.59
CA PRO A 360 -21.09 -15.09 17.77
C PRO A 360 -20.88 -14.78 16.30
N ALA A 361 -20.14 -15.65 15.59
CA ALA A 361 -19.77 -15.41 14.19
C ALA A 361 -20.99 -15.22 13.26
N SER A 362 -22.12 -15.86 13.59
CA SER A 362 -23.39 -15.72 12.86
C SER A 362 -24.03 -14.33 12.98
N GLU A 363 -23.62 -13.54 13.96
CA GLU A 363 -24.17 -12.19 14.23
C GLU A 363 -23.23 -11.08 13.77
N LEU A 364 -22.01 -11.42 13.32
CA LEU A 364 -21.07 -10.43 12.82
C LEU A 364 -21.50 -9.92 11.43
N PRO A 365 -21.50 -8.60 11.20
CA PRO A 365 -21.81 -8.06 9.88
C PRO A 365 -20.75 -8.52 8.88
N VAL A 366 -21.17 -8.94 7.70
CA VAL A 366 -20.27 -9.25 6.58
C VAL A 366 -20.37 -8.13 5.56
N ILE A 367 -19.28 -7.38 5.40
CA ILE A 367 -19.25 -6.26 4.46
C ILE A 367 -18.76 -6.75 3.11
N GLU A 368 -19.59 -6.62 2.09
CA GLU A 368 -19.23 -7.03 0.73
C GLU A 368 -17.96 -6.31 0.25
N GLY A 369 -17.11 -7.08 -0.44
CA GLY A 369 -15.93 -6.58 -1.12
C GLY A 369 -16.26 -5.68 -2.31
N VAL A 370 -15.25 -5.00 -2.81
CA VAL A 370 -15.29 -4.32 -4.12
C VAL A 370 -14.10 -4.79 -4.94
N ASP A 371 -14.22 -4.72 -6.26
CA ASP A 371 -13.10 -5.06 -7.13
C ASP A 371 -12.08 -3.90 -7.12
N HIS A 372 -10.93 -4.14 -6.50
CA HIS A 372 -9.90 -3.13 -6.29
C HIS A 372 -9.37 -2.53 -7.59
N TYR A 373 -9.33 -3.32 -8.66
CA TYR A 373 -8.70 -2.94 -9.92
C TYR A 373 -9.67 -2.12 -10.78
N THR A 374 -10.87 -2.65 -11.02
CA THR A 374 -11.89 -2.00 -11.84
C THR A 374 -12.46 -0.76 -11.15
N GLN A 375 -12.49 -0.70 -9.81
CA GLN A 375 -12.85 0.51 -9.07
C GLN A 375 -11.97 1.71 -9.44
N TRP A 376 -10.66 1.52 -9.68
CA TRP A 376 -9.80 2.61 -10.12
C TRP A 376 -10.18 3.11 -11.51
N ALA A 377 -10.44 2.18 -12.44
CA ALA A 377 -10.87 2.52 -13.79
C ALA A 377 -12.20 3.28 -13.77
N ASP A 378 -13.16 2.85 -12.94
CA ASP A 378 -14.47 3.48 -12.77
C ASP A 378 -14.31 4.90 -12.18
N ALA A 379 -13.47 5.07 -11.15
CA ALA A 379 -13.18 6.37 -10.54
C ALA A 379 -12.49 7.34 -11.52
N CYS A 380 -11.57 6.86 -12.36
CA CYS A 380 -10.97 7.64 -13.45
C CYS A 380 -12.00 8.15 -14.47
N ARG A 381 -13.17 7.50 -14.53
CA ARG A 381 -14.31 7.89 -15.38
C ARG A 381 -15.37 8.69 -14.63
N GLY A 382 -15.08 9.09 -13.39
CA GLY A 382 -15.98 9.87 -12.54
C GLY A 382 -17.05 9.03 -11.83
N VAL A 383 -16.87 7.72 -11.74
CA VAL A 383 -17.81 6.80 -11.06
C VAL A 383 -17.19 6.29 -9.76
N GLY A 384 -17.73 6.75 -8.63
CA GLY A 384 -17.27 6.35 -7.31
C GLY A 384 -15.86 6.87 -6.96
N GLU A 385 -15.29 6.28 -5.91
CA GLU A 385 -13.98 6.65 -5.37
C GLU A 385 -13.14 5.41 -5.15
N THR A 386 -11.82 5.55 -5.27
CA THR A 386 -10.83 4.51 -4.93
C THR A 386 -10.75 4.31 -3.41
N THR A 387 -10.61 3.07 -2.97
CA THR A 387 -10.51 2.78 -1.52
C THR A 387 -9.16 3.14 -0.92
N SER A 388 -8.08 3.06 -1.71
CA SER A 388 -6.68 3.26 -1.28
C SER A 388 -5.99 4.40 -2.04
N ASN A 389 -6.61 5.58 -2.07
CA ASN A 389 -6.00 6.76 -2.69
C ASN A 389 -4.70 7.20 -1.99
N PHE A 390 -3.93 8.09 -2.60
CA PHE A 390 -2.63 8.49 -2.03
C PHE A 390 -2.74 9.33 -0.76
N ASP A 391 -3.88 9.96 -0.46
CA ASP A 391 -4.11 10.60 0.84
C ASP A 391 -4.15 9.59 1.99
N TYR A 392 -4.62 8.39 1.72
CA TYR A 392 -4.59 7.27 2.66
C TYR A 392 -3.27 6.48 2.59
N ALA A 393 -2.82 6.14 1.38
CA ALA A 393 -1.71 5.23 1.17
C ALA A 393 -0.35 5.84 1.55
N ALA A 394 -0.19 7.16 1.41
CA ALA A 394 1.07 7.82 1.74
C ALA A 394 1.37 7.80 3.25
N PRO A 395 0.47 8.20 4.18
CA PRO A 395 0.71 8.07 5.62
C PRO A 395 0.98 6.63 6.10
N LEU A 396 0.26 5.65 5.53
CA LEU A 396 0.52 4.23 5.80
C LEU A 396 1.94 3.82 5.37
N THR A 397 2.34 4.19 4.14
CA THR A 397 3.67 3.90 3.62
C THR A 397 4.75 4.65 4.41
N GLU A 398 4.53 5.92 4.74
CA GLU A 398 5.41 6.75 5.58
C GLU A 398 5.70 6.05 6.92
N THR A 399 4.67 5.58 7.62
CA THR A 399 4.83 4.83 8.87
C THR A 399 5.69 3.59 8.68
N VAL A 400 5.37 2.76 7.68
CA VAL A 400 6.11 1.53 7.41
C VAL A 400 7.59 1.83 7.16
N LEU A 401 7.87 2.87 6.37
CA LEU A 401 9.23 3.27 6.05
C LEU A 401 9.97 3.89 7.25
N LEU A 402 9.30 4.59 8.17
CA LEU A 402 9.90 5.00 9.44
C LEU A 402 10.40 3.79 10.23
N GLY A 403 9.63 2.70 10.29
CA GLY A 403 10.11 1.46 10.89
C GLY A 403 11.35 0.90 10.20
N THR A 404 11.41 0.96 8.85
CA THR A 404 12.63 0.56 8.13
C THR A 404 13.83 1.45 8.44
N ILE A 405 13.61 2.75 8.70
CA ILE A 405 14.67 3.66 9.19
C ILE A 405 15.11 3.20 10.58
N GLY A 406 14.18 2.92 11.49
CA GLY A 406 14.48 2.44 12.84
C GLY A 406 15.29 1.14 12.88
N ILE A 407 15.10 0.22 11.92
CA ILE A 407 15.92 -1.00 11.79
C ILE A 407 17.42 -0.68 11.64
N ARG A 408 17.79 0.50 11.10
CA ARG A 408 19.19 0.95 11.00
C ARG A 408 19.76 1.46 12.32
N PHE A 409 18.91 1.76 13.29
CA PHE A 409 19.27 2.32 14.59
C PHE A 409 18.65 1.51 15.74
N PRO A 410 18.96 0.20 15.88
CA PRO A 410 18.35 -0.63 16.92
C PRO A 410 18.57 -0.06 18.33
N GLY A 411 17.53 -0.14 19.16
CA GLY A 411 17.52 0.34 20.55
C GLY A 411 17.42 1.86 20.71
N GLN A 412 17.44 2.64 19.63
CA GLN A 412 17.35 4.09 19.69
C GLN A 412 15.92 4.58 19.48
N GLU A 413 15.49 5.56 20.29
CA GLU A 413 14.19 6.21 20.11
C GLU A 413 14.28 7.27 19.02
N LEU A 414 13.36 7.23 18.05
CA LEU A 414 13.24 8.20 16.98
C LEU A 414 11.94 9.00 17.20
N LEU A 415 12.05 10.32 17.38
CA LEU A 415 10.91 11.24 17.51
C LEU A 415 10.55 11.81 16.15
N TRP A 416 9.33 11.56 15.67
CA TRP A 416 8.87 11.95 14.33
C TRP A 416 7.96 13.19 14.38
N ASP A 417 8.39 14.25 13.70
CA ASP A 417 7.56 15.38 13.33
C ASP A 417 7.02 15.17 11.90
N ALA A 418 5.78 14.67 11.82
CA ALA A 418 5.11 14.40 10.55
C ALA A 418 4.78 15.66 9.73
N GLN A 419 4.67 16.83 10.37
CA GLN A 419 4.41 18.08 9.66
C GLN A 419 5.70 18.60 9.02
N GLY A 420 6.80 18.59 9.76
CA GLY A 420 8.13 18.99 9.29
C GLY A 420 8.83 17.93 8.42
N LEU A 421 8.35 16.68 8.41
CA LEU A 421 9.02 15.51 7.83
C LEU A 421 10.41 15.26 8.44
N ASN A 422 10.51 15.38 9.77
CA ASN A 422 11.79 15.33 10.47
C ASN A 422 11.82 14.35 11.64
N ILE A 423 12.91 13.61 11.75
CA ILE A 423 13.35 12.94 12.97
C ILE A 423 14.13 13.94 13.79
N THR A 424 13.53 14.44 14.87
CA THR A 424 14.00 15.65 15.56
C THR A 424 15.16 15.41 16.53
N ASN A 425 15.39 14.16 16.93
CA ASN A 425 16.36 13.80 17.96
C ASN A 425 17.54 12.93 17.46
N HIS A 426 17.60 12.60 16.16
CA HIS A 426 18.63 11.71 15.62
C HIS A 426 19.06 12.11 14.20
N PRO A 427 20.05 13.01 14.03
CA PRO A 427 20.44 13.56 12.72
C PRO A 427 20.83 12.50 11.67
N GLN A 428 21.55 11.44 12.06
CA GLN A 428 21.90 10.37 11.12
C GLN A 428 20.69 9.55 10.65
N ALA A 429 19.60 9.52 11.43
CA ALA A 429 18.38 8.83 11.04
C ALA A 429 17.56 9.71 10.09
N GLN A 430 17.61 11.04 10.29
CA GLN A 430 17.02 12.01 9.37
C GLN A 430 17.53 11.86 7.94
N ASP A 431 18.81 11.54 7.75
CA ASP A 431 19.39 11.32 6.41
C ASP A 431 18.70 10.20 5.61
N TRP A 432 18.04 9.26 6.30
CA TRP A 432 17.32 8.13 5.69
C TRP A 432 15.83 8.41 5.41
N THR A 433 15.33 9.59 5.77
CA THR A 433 13.97 10.02 5.36
C THR A 433 13.87 10.22 3.85
N THR A 434 15.00 10.41 3.19
CA THR A 434 15.17 10.48 1.74
C THR A 434 16.36 9.62 1.28
N LYS A 435 16.71 9.69 0.00
CA LYS A 435 17.86 8.99 -0.57
C LYS A 435 18.58 9.86 -1.59
N ARG A 436 19.80 9.47 -1.93
CA ARG A 436 20.51 10.02 -3.09
C ARG A 436 20.00 9.34 -4.36
N TYR A 437 19.66 10.16 -5.34
CA TYR A 437 19.26 9.71 -6.66
C TYR A 437 20.49 9.72 -7.57
N ARG A 438 20.58 8.75 -8.46
CA ARG A 438 21.59 8.75 -9.52
C ARG A 438 21.42 10.01 -10.40
N PRO A 439 22.52 10.70 -10.77
CA PRO A 439 22.45 11.87 -11.66
C PRO A 439 21.67 11.58 -12.95
N GLY A 440 20.72 12.45 -13.29
CA GLY A 440 19.84 12.33 -14.45
C GLY A 440 18.61 11.46 -14.24
N TRP A 441 18.42 10.93 -13.02
CA TRP A 441 17.26 10.12 -12.63
C TRP A 441 16.45 10.74 -11.48
N GLU A 442 16.84 11.92 -11.01
CA GLU A 442 16.12 12.65 -9.97
C GLU A 442 14.64 12.82 -10.34
N PRO A 443 13.71 12.50 -9.42
CA PRO A 443 12.32 12.87 -9.61
C PRO A 443 12.18 14.39 -9.69
N ALA A 444 11.33 14.86 -10.60
CA ALA A 444 10.82 16.21 -10.51
C ALA A 444 9.85 16.26 -9.31
N TRP A 445 10.18 17.04 -8.28
CA TRP A 445 9.35 17.19 -7.09
C TRP A 445 8.14 18.08 -7.36
N SER A 446 7.08 17.92 -6.55
CA SER A 446 5.77 18.54 -6.81
C SER A 446 5.55 19.85 -6.10
#